data_AF-A0A140LEG9-F1
#
_entry.id   AF-A0A140LEG9-F1
#
_cell.length_a   1.000
_cell.length_b   1.000
_cell.length_c   1.000
_cell.angle_alpha   90.00
_cell.angle_beta   90.00
_cell.angle_gamma   90.00
#
_symmetry.space_group_name_H-M   'P 1'
#
loop_
_entity.id
_entity.type
_entity.pdbx_description
1 polymer ?
#
loop_
_entity_poly.entity_id
_entity_poly.type
_entity_poly.pdbx_seq_one_letter_code
_entity_poly.pdbx_strand_id
1 'polypeptide(L)' 'MNKNKHLTQEERSIIEQRLIEKESFKSIRGELGKAPTTIAKEVKNYILLRKTGRYGMLFNNSLFRGN' A
#
# COMPACT_ATOMS: atom_id res chain seq x y z
N MET A 1 9.76 -6.21 -20.36
CA MET A 1 8.34 -5.90 -20.05
C MET A 1 8.19 -5.70 -18.55
N ASN A 2 8.21 -4.47 -18.05
CA ASN A 2 7.92 -4.17 -16.65
C ASN A 2 6.41 -4.37 -16.40
N LYS A 3 6.02 -5.61 -16.08
CA LYS A 3 4.61 -6.01 -15.82
C LYS A 3 4.08 -5.52 -14.47
N ASN A 4 4.87 -4.74 -13.73
CA ASN A 4 4.47 -4.14 -12.47
C ASN A 4 4.06 -2.69 -12.75
N LYS A 5 2.84 -2.49 -13.25
CA LYS A 5 2.19 -1.17 -13.18
C LYS A 5 1.90 -0.91 -11.70
N HIS A 6 2.88 -0.32 -11.01
CA HIS A 6 2.70 0.22 -9.68
C HIS A 6 1.48 1.16 -9.69
N LEU A 7 0.64 1.07 -8.66
CA LEU A 7 -0.46 2.02 -8.49
C LEU A 7 0.16 3.42 -8.37
N THR A 8 -0.32 4.35 -9.21
CA THR A 8 0.10 5.75 -9.11
C THR A 8 -0.44 6.35 -7.81
N GLN A 9 0.13 7.49 -7.39
CA GLN A 9 -0.34 8.17 -6.18
C GLN A 9 -1.82 8.53 -6.27
N GLU A 10 -2.29 8.93 -7.46
CA GLU A 10 -3.70 9.24 -7.71
C GLU A 10 -4.60 8.00 -7.54
N GLU A 11 -4.19 6.86 -8.10
CA GLU A 11 -4.94 5.61 -7.93
C GLU A 11 -5.03 5.19 -6.46
N ARG A 12 -3.98 5.45 -5.66
CA ARG A 12 -3.99 5.20 -4.21
C ARG A 12 -4.98 6.10 -3.48
N SER A 13 -5.00 7.40 -3.78
CA SER A 13 -5.97 8.34 -3.19
C SER A 13 -7.41 7.95 -3.51
N ILE A 14 -7.69 7.48 -4.74
CA ILE A 14 -9.01 6.98 -5.12
C ILE A 14 -9.38 5.75 -4.30
N ILE A 15 -8.47 4.78 -4.16
CA ILE A 15 -8.68 3.58 -3.32
C ILE A 15 -8.99 3.98 -1.88
N GLU A 16 -8.23 4.90 -1.29
CA GLU A 16 -8.46 5.40 0.08
C GLU A 16 -9.87 6.00 0.22
N GLN A 17 -10.24 6.91 -0.69
CA GLN A 17 -11.54 7.58 -0.66
C GLN A 17 -12.70 6.58 -0.79
N ARG A 18 -12.62 5.64 -1.73
CA ARG A 18 -13.65 4.61 -1.91
C ARG A 18 -13.76 3.68 -0.70
N LEU A 19 -12.64 3.33 -0.08
CA LEU A 19 -12.66 2.53 1.15
C LEU A 19 -13.30 3.27 2.33
N ILE A 20 -13.12 4.59 2.43
CA ILE A 20 -13.81 5.43 3.41
C ILE A 20 -15.33 5.41 3.15
N GLU A 21 -15.74 5.44 1.88
CA GLU A 21 -17.14 5.30 1.45
C GLU A 21 -17.71 3.88 1.63
N LYS A 22 -16.92 2.93 2.16
CA LYS A 22 -17.26 1.50 2.32
C LYS A 22 -17.61 0.80 1.00
N GLU A 23 -17.08 1.30 -0.11
CA GLU A 23 -17.24 0.68 -1.42
C GLU A 23 -16.54 -0.68 -1.49
N SER A 24 -17.11 -1.60 -2.26
CA SER A 24 -16.56 -2.94 -2.42
C SER A 24 -15.33 -2.93 -3.31
N PHE A 25 -14.36 -3.84 -3.06
CA PHE A 25 -13.22 -4.03 -3.96
C PHE A 25 -13.62 -4.33 -5.41
N LYS A 26 -14.83 -4.84 -5.64
CA LYS A 26 -15.37 -5.13 -6.97
C LYS A 26 -15.76 -3.84 -7.71
N SER A 27 -16.36 -2.87 -7.01
CA SER A 27 -16.69 -1.54 -7.55
C SER A 27 -15.42 -0.78 -7.92
N ILE A 28 -14.47 -0.71 -6.97
CA ILE A 28 -13.19 0.02 -7.12
C ILE A 28 -12.35 -0.56 -8.27
N ARG A 29 -12.39 -1.89 -8.46
CA ARG A 29 -11.80 -2.58 -9.62
C ARG A 29 -12.33 -2.03 -10.95
N GLY A 30 -13.63 -1.73 -11.02
CA GLY A 30 -14.30 -1.27 -12.23
C GLY A 30 -13.89 0.15 -12.59
N GLU A 31 -13.72 1.00 -11.57
CA GLU A 31 -13.29 2.38 -11.72
C GLU A 31 -11.81 2.52 -12.12
N LEU A 32 -10.93 1.73 -11.50
CA LEU A 32 -9.48 1.80 -11.75
C LEU A 32 -9.00 0.87 -12.87
N GLY A 33 -9.83 -0.07 -13.31
CA GLY A 33 -9.41 -1.12 -14.24
C GLY A 33 -8.30 -2.02 -13.69
N LYS A 34 -8.15 -2.11 -12.36
CA LYS A 34 -7.11 -2.90 -11.69
C LYS A 34 -7.68 -4.17 -11.07
N ALA A 35 -6.82 -5.19 -10.97
CA ALA A 35 -7.20 -6.43 -10.31
C ALA A 35 -7.48 -6.19 -8.81
N PRO A 36 -8.52 -6.81 -8.24
CA PRO A 36 -8.88 -6.63 -6.83
C PRO A 36 -7.78 -7.12 -5.88
N THR A 37 -6.94 -8.06 -6.31
CA THR A 37 -5.77 -8.54 -5.56
C THR A 37 -4.68 -7.47 -5.45
N THR A 38 -4.52 -6.60 -6.46
CA THR A 38 -3.58 -5.47 -6.41
C THR A 38 -4.07 -4.42 -5.42
N ILE A 39 -5.36 -4.10 -5.45
CA ILE A 39 -6.00 -3.17 -4.50
C ILE A 39 -5.85 -3.73 -3.08
N ALA A 40 -6.14 -5.02 -2.85
CA ALA A 40 -6.00 -5.64 -1.54
C ALA A 40 -4.55 -5.61 -1.00
N LYS A 41 -3.55 -5.81 -1.87
CA LYS A 41 -2.13 -5.69 -1.50
C LYS A 41 -1.77 -4.26 -1.10
N GLU A 42 -2.26 -3.28 -1.84
CA GLU A 42 -2.04 -1.86 -1.53
C GLU A 42 -2.63 -1.50 -0.18
N VAL A 43 -3.90 -1.86 0.06
CA VAL A 43 -4.60 -1.62 1.33
C VAL A 43 -3.88 -2.31 2.49
N LYS A 44 -3.47 -3.57 2.31
CA LYS A 44 -2.69 -4.29 3.33
C LYS A 44 -1.36 -3.60 3.59
N ASN A 45 -0.66 -3.13 2.55
CA ASN A 45 0.59 -2.41 2.68
C ASN A 45 0.40 -1.07 3.39
N TYR A 46 -0.68 -0.34 3.11
CA TYR A 46 -1.01 0.92 3.76
C TYR A 46 -1.40 0.75 5.24
N ILE A 47 -2.23 -0.25 5.55
CA ILE A 47 -2.58 -0.61 6.93
C ILE A 47 -1.33 -1.08 7.67
N LEU A 48 -0.49 -1.89 7.03
CA LEU A 48 0.79 -2.31 7.59
C LEU A 48 1.69 -1.10 7.81
N LEU A 49 1.82 -0.18 6.85
CA LEU A 49 2.60 1.05 6.95
C LEU A 49 2.14 1.90 8.15
N ARG A 50 0.82 2.09 8.32
CA ARG A 50 0.22 2.77 9.47
C ARG A 50 0.43 2.03 10.79
N LYS A 51 0.43 0.69 10.78
CA LYS A 51 0.74 -0.14 11.96
C LYS A 51 2.25 -0.22 12.22
N THR A 52 3.07 -0.01 11.21
CA THR A 52 4.52 0.06 11.29
C THR A 52 4.98 1.50 11.51
N GLY A 53 4.51 2.10 12.59
CA GLY A 53 5.50 2.52 13.58
C GLY A 53 6.25 1.28 14.10
N ARG A 54 7.12 0.71 13.27
CA ARG A 54 7.89 -0.55 13.45
C ARG A 54 7.09 -1.85 13.58
N TYR A 55 7.20 -2.73 12.58
CA TYR A 55 7.10 -4.17 12.84
C TYR A 55 8.52 -4.67 13.12
N GLY A 56 8.81 -4.96 14.39
CA GLY A 56 9.81 -5.97 14.75
C GLY A 56 11.30 -5.67 14.51
N MET A 57 11.75 -4.43 14.27
CA MET A 57 13.17 -4.10 14.39
C MET A 57 13.43 -2.91 15.32
N LEU A 58 14.22 -3.18 16.36
CA LEU A 58 15.10 -2.20 16.97
C LEU A 58 15.88 -1.54 15.83
N PHE A 59 15.76 -0.22 15.69
CA PHE A 59 16.76 0.57 15.00
C PHE A 59 18.11 0.18 15.61
N ASN A 60 18.97 -0.52 14.88
CA ASN A 60 20.26 -0.92 15.41
C ASN A 60 21.07 0.37 15.64
N ASN A 61 21.15 0.82 16.89
CA ASN A 61 21.86 2.03 17.31
C ASN A 61 23.40 1.86 17.26
N SER A 62 23.90 0.76 16.69
CA SER A 62 25.33 0.47 16.69
C SER A 62 25.72 -0.45 15.54
N LEU A 63 25.79 0.13 14.34
CA LEU A 63 26.96 -0.08 13.48
C LEU A 63 27.55 1.30 13.24
N PHE A 64 28.21 1.76 14.32
CA PHE A 64 29.12 2.88 14.36
C PHE A 64 30.07 2.85 13.15
N ARG A 65 30.27 4.06 12.60
CA ARG A 65 31.45 4.52 11.85
C ARG A 65 32.53 3.46 11.63
N GLY A 66 32.74 3.11 10.37
CA GLY A 66 33.99 2.50 9.95
C GLY A 66 35.18 3.38 10.34
N ASN A 67 36.23 2.69 10.78
CA ASN A 67 37.65 3.04 10.81
C ASN A 67 38.04 4.46 11.28
#